data_AF-Q4KJW0-F1
#
_entry.id   AF-Q4KJW0-F1
#
_cell.length_a   1.000
_cell.length_b   1.000
_cell.length_c   1.000
_cell.angle_alpha   90.00
_cell.angle_beta   90.00
_cell.angle_gamma   90.00
#
_symmetry.space_group_name_H-M   'P 1'
#
loop_
_entity.id
_entity.type
_entity.pdbx_description
1 polymer ?
#
loop_
_entity_poly.entity_id
_entity_poly.type
_entity_poly.pdbx_seq_one_letter_code
_entity_poly.pdbx_strand_id
1 'polypeptide(L)' 'MSTANLIKMANQIASYFANEPDQVQAVLSVRNHMQMFWTPGMRKELLAWQTEQQGAELHPLVQQAVRDAGWEA' A
#
# COMPACT_ATOMS: atom_id res chain seq x y z
N MET A 1 14.49 -5.57 6.65
CA MET A 1 13.27 -6.35 6.32
C MET A 1 13.35 -6.66 4.83
N SER A 2 12.87 -7.81 4.36
CA SER A 2 12.89 -8.10 2.92
C SER A 2 11.65 -7.50 2.25
N THR A 3 11.79 -7.00 1.02
CA THR A 3 10.70 -6.38 0.25
C THR A 3 9.50 -7.31 0.07
N ALA A 4 9.73 -8.62 -0.08
CA ALA A 4 8.68 -9.65 -0.11
C ALA A 4 7.76 -9.64 1.14
N ASN A 5 8.33 -9.45 2.33
CA ASN A 5 7.54 -9.36 3.56
C ASN A 5 6.73 -8.05 3.60
N LEU A 6 7.30 -6.97 3.07
CA LEU A 6 6.68 -5.66 3.01
C LEU A 6 5.45 -5.68 2.09
N ILE A 7 5.56 -6.31 0.92
CA ILE A 7 4.46 -6.57 -0.02
C ILE A 7 3.39 -7.44 0.64
N LYS A 8 3.79 -8.54 1.31
CA LYS A 8 2.85 -9.42 2.00
C LYS A 8 2.02 -8.67 3.04
N MET A 9 2.66 -7.83 3.86
CA MET A 9 1.95 -7.01 4.86
C MET A 9 1.02 -5.99 4.20
N ALA A 10 1.48 -5.31 3.14
CA ALA A 10 0.64 -4.36 2.40
C ALA A 10 -0.62 -5.04 1.86
N ASN A 11 -0.47 -6.22 1.26
CA ASN A 11 -1.59 -7.01 0.75
C ASN A 11 -2.53 -7.48 1.86
N GLN A 12 -2.01 -7.85 3.03
CA GLN A 12 -2.85 -8.22 4.17
C GLN A 12 -3.70 -7.04 4.68
N ILE A 13 -3.12 -5.84 4.75
CA ILE A 13 -3.86 -4.61 5.10
C ILE A 13 -4.94 -4.36 4.04
N ALA A 14 -4.61 -4.49 2.77
CA ALA A 14 -5.55 -4.33 1.67
C ALA A 14 -6.72 -5.30 1.74
N SER A 15 -6.46 -6.58 1.98
CA SER A 15 -7.49 -7.61 2.10
C SER A 15 -8.43 -7.36 3.28
N TYR A 16 -7.95 -6.73 4.36
CA TYR A 16 -8.80 -6.33 5.47
C TYR A 16 -9.84 -5.28 5.04
N PHE A 17 -9.37 -4.22 4.37
CA PHE A 17 -10.24 -3.14 3.87
C PHE A 17 -10.98 -3.48 2.56
N ALA A 18 -10.68 -4.61 1.92
CA ALA A 18 -11.38 -5.05 0.71
C ALA A 18 -12.87 -5.39 0.94
N ASN A 19 -13.28 -5.58 2.20
CA ASN A 19 -14.69 -5.76 2.55
C ASN A 19 -15.47 -4.43 2.65
N GLU A 20 -14.79 -3.28 2.55
CA GLU A 20 -15.45 -1.98 2.52
C GLU A 20 -16.25 -1.83 1.22
N PRO A 21 -17.55 -1.48 1.29
CA PRO A 21 -18.41 -1.38 0.12
C PRO A 21 -18.04 -0.20 -0.80
N ASP A 22 -17.40 0.83 -0.24
CA ASP A 22 -16.86 1.96 -1.00
C ASP A 22 -15.37 1.75 -1.27
N GLN A 23 -15.04 1.53 -2.55
CA GLN A 23 -13.65 1.32 -2.96
C GLN A 23 -12.77 2.54 -2.73
N VAL A 24 -13.31 3.76 -2.82
CA VAL A 24 -12.55 4.99 -2.56
C VAL A 24 -12.19 5.05 -1.08
N GLN A 25 -13.14 4.73 -0.19
CA GLN A 25 -12.87 4.64 1.25
C GLN A 25 -11.89 3.51 1.58
N ALA A 26 -11.98 2.37 0.90
CA ALA A 26 -11.05 1.26 1.08
C ALA A 26 -9.60 1.69 0.77
N VAL A 27 -9.37 2.37 -0.35
CA VAL A 27 -8.05 2.89 -0.76
C VAL A 27 -7.52 3.90 0.26
N LEU A 28 -8.36 4.86 0.68
CA LEU A 28 -7.97 5.86 1.68
C LEU A 28 -7.64 5.22 3.03
N SER A 29 -8.40 4.21 3.45
CA SER A 29 -8.17 3.50 4.71
C SER A 29 -6.87 2.71 4.68
N VAL A 30 -6.57 2.01 3.57
CA VAL A 30 -5.28 1.34 3.37
C VAL A 30 -4.13 2.35 3.48
N ARG A 31 -4.23 3.49 2.77
CA ARG A 31 -3.21 4.54 2.80
C ARG A 31 -2.98 5.07 4.22
N ASN A 32 -4.05 5.48 4.89
CA ASN A 32 -3.98 6.03 6.24
C ASN A 32 -3.37 5.04 7.23
N HIS A 33 -3.77 3.76 7.14
CA HIS A 33 -3.18 2.72 7.99
C HIS A 33 -1.68 2.59 7.73
N MET A 34 -1.25 2.53 6.48
CA MET A 34 0.18 2.45 6.15
C MET A 34 0.92 3.71 6.62
N GLN A 35 0.37 4.91 6.46
CA GLN A 35 1.01 6.15 6.92
C GLN A 35 1.13 6.24 8.45
N MET A 36 0.13 5.75 9.19
CA MET A 36 0.14 5.77 10.66
C MET A 36 1.10 4.74 11.26
N PHE A 37 1.17 3.54 10.68
CA PHE A 37 1.90 2.41 11.26
C PHE A 37 3.26 2.14 10.63
N TRP A 38 3.49 2.59 9.39
CA TRP A 38 4.76 2.33 8.69
C TRP A 38 5.71 3.51 8.81
N THR A 39 6.99 3.18 8.94
CA THR A 39 8.05 4.19 8.91
C THR A 39 8.21 4.78 7.49
N PRO A 40 8.75 6.01 7.36
CA PRO A 40 9.03 6.60 6.05
C PRO A 40 9.91 5.72 5.15
N GLY A 41 10.85 4.97 5.74
CA GLY A 41 11.71 4.04 4.99
C GLY A 41 10.92 2.90 4.33
N MET A 42 9.97 2.31 5.05
CA MET A 42 9.11 1.25 4.51
C MET A 42 8.22 1.75 3.37
N ARG A 43 7.70 2.99 3.49
CA ARG A 43 6.88 3.62 2.44
C ARG A 43 7.67 3.87 1.16
N LYS A 44 8.91 4.35 1.30
CA LYS A 44 9.85 4.52 0.18
C LYS A 44 10.22 3.20 -0.48
N GLU A 45 10.48 2.17 0.32
CA GLU A 45 10.81 0.83 -0.21
C GLU A 45 9.65 0.25 -1.03
N LEU A 46 8.41 0.39 -0.54
CA LEU A 46 7.23 -0.05 -1.30
C LEU A 46 7.04 0.73 -2.61
N LEU A 47 7.24 2.05 -2.58
CA LEU A 47 7.12 2.90 -3.75
C LEU A 47 8.17 2.56 -4.82
N ALA A 48 9.42 2.40 -4.39
CA ALA A 48 10.52 2.01 -5.27
C ALA A 48 10.20 0.66 -5.94
N TRP A 49 9.78 -0.32 -5.14
CA TRP A 49 9.39 -1.62 -5.67
C TRP A 49 8.19 -1.55 -6.61
N GLN A 50 7.16 -0.75 -6.30
CA GLN A 50 5.99 -0.59 -7.18
C GLN A 50 6.40 0.03 -8.52
N THR A 51 7.34 0.96 -8.50
CA THR A 51 7.86 1.61 -9.71
C THR A 51 8.66 0.63 -10.56
N GLU A 52 9.51 -0.20 -9.94
CA GLU A 52 10.33 -1.20 -10.62
C GLU A 52 9.52 -2.37 -11.20
N GLN A 53 8.57 -2.90 -10.43
CA GLN A 53 7.77 -4.09 -10.78
C GLN A 53 6.40 -3.75 -11.37
N GLN A 54 6.11 -2.46 -11.58
CA GLN A 54 4.81 -1.95 -12.01
C GLN A 54 3.62 -2.41 -11.15
N GLY A 55 3.88 -2.75 -9.88
CA GLY A 55 2.88 -3.26 -8.93
C GLY A 55 2.56 -4.76 -9.08
N ALA A 56 3.32 -5.52 -9.86
CA ALA A 56 3.14 -6.97 -10.00
C ALA A 56 3.29 -7.66 -8.64
N GLU A 57 2.22 -8.27 -8.11
CA GLU A 57 2.06 -8.86 -6.75
C GLU A 57 1.43 -7.96 -5.68
N LEU A 58 1.17 -6.68 -5.95
CA LEU A 58 0.41 -5.84 -5.01
C LEU A 58 -1.10 -5.94 -5.23
N HIS A 59 -1.84 -5.90 -4.14
CA HIS A 59 -3.30 -5.81 -4.17
C HIS A 59 -3.75 -4.51 -4.87
N PRO A 60 -4.82 -4.52 -5.68
CA PRO A 60 -5.28 -3.33 -6.41
C PRO A 60 -5.48 -2.10 -5.53
N LEU A 61 -6.02 -2.28 -4.31
CA LEU A 61 -6.19 -1.20 -3.33
C LEU A 61 -4.85 -0.58 -2.91
N VAL A 62 -3.80 -1.39 -2.72
CA VAL A 62 -2.46 -0.88 -2.39
C VAL A 62 -1.89 -0.14 -3.59
N GLN A 63 -2.04 -0.70 -4.79
CA GLN A 63 -1.53 -0.06 -5.99
C GLN A 63 -2.14 1.34 -6.18
N GLN A 64 -3.44 1.47 -5.96
CA GLN A 64 -4.14 2.75 -5.97
C GLN A 64 -3.70 3.65 -4.81
N ALA A 65 -3.56 3.11 -3.60
CA ALA A 65 -3.16 3.87 -2.42
C ALA A 65 -1.78 4.53 -2.57
N VAL A 66 -0.84 3.84 -3.22
CA VAL A 66 0.55 4.30 -3.43
C VAL A 66 0.67 5.23 -4.65
N ARG A 67 -0.18 5.06 -5.68
CA ARG A 67 -0.20 5.92 -6.88
C ARG A 67 -0.77 7.32 -6.63
N ASP A 68 -1.62 7.45 -5.62
CA ASP A 68 -2.34 8.70 -5.35
C ASP A 68 -1.43 9.75 -4.70
N ALA A 69 -1.74 11.03 -4.94
CA ALA A 69 -0.94 12.14 -4.43
C ALA A 69 -0.86 12.11 -2.89
N GLY A 70 0.35 12.29 -2.34
CA GLY A 70 0.59 12.37 -0.89
C GLY A 70 1.17 11.11 -0.23
N TRP A 71 1.51 10.07 -1.00
CA TRP A 71 2.20 8.88 -0.47
C TRP A 71 3.60 9.17 0.11
N GLU A 72 4.32 10.11 -0.50
CA GLU A 72 5.73 10.43 -0.22
C GLU A 72 5.97 11.39 0.96
N ALA A 73 4.91 11.88 1.61
CA ALA A 73 5.01 12.89 2.68
C ALA A 73 5.63 12.36 3.99
#